data_AF-A0A443QGB9-F1
#
_entry.id   AF-A0A443QGB9-F1
#
_cell.length_a   1.000
_cell.length_b   1.000
_cell.length_c   1.000
_cell.angle_alpha   90.00
_cell.angle_beta   90.00
_cell.angle_gamma   90.00
#
_symmetry.space_group_name_H-M   'P 1'
#
loop_
_entity.id
_entity.type
_entity.pdbx_description
1 polymer ?
#
loop_
_entity_poly.entity_id
_entity_poly.type
_entity_poly.pdbx_seq_one_letter_code
_entity_poly.pdbx_strand_id
1 'polypeptide(L)'
;MKEKDFVNLLVIPRTLVSKVLLAMHDCIFSGGHLGIRKTFERVRQRFYWRTILKDVTRYVITCPVCQKCKTRKQNAGKLMPIKTGDRPFSTVGLDIIGLLPTTRKIAICYSSKYAITRAVKNVTAYDVANFLLYDYSTY
;
A
#
# COMPACT_ATOMS: atom_id res chain seq x y z
N MET A 1 6.35 4.64 -44.62
CA MET A 1 7.54 5.09 -43.85
C MET A 1 7.20 6.43 -43.22
N LYS A 2 7.09 6.54 -41.89
CA LYS A 2 6.89 7.85 -41.25
C LYS A 2 8.22 8.60 -41.27
N GLU A 3 8.21 9.87 -41.69
CA GLU A 3 9.34 10.79 -41.56
C GLU A 3 9.87 10.76 -40.12
N LYS A 4 11.19 10.64 -39.98
CA LYS A 4 11.85 10.83 -38.68
C LYS A 4 11.93 12.32 -38.45
N ASP A 5 10.97 12.86 -37.70
CA ASP A 5 11.06 14.22 -37.21
C ASP A 5 12.31 14.37 -36.32
N PHE A 6 13.25 15.19 -36.77
CA PHE A 6 14.42 15.54 -35.97
C PHE A 6 13.98 16.52 -34.89
N VAL A 7 13.97 16.07 -33.64
CA VAL A 7 13.68 16.92 -32.49
C VAL A 7 14.97 17.59 -32.04
N ASN A 8 15.02 18.93 -32.14
CA ASN A 8 16.12 19.71 -31.57
C ASN A 8 16.00 19.74 -30.05
N LEU A 9 17.05 19.29 -29.35
CA LEU A 9 17.12 19.27 -27.88
C LEU A 9 18.20 20.23 -27.38
N LEU A 10 17.89 20.95 -26.30
CA LEU A 10 18.87 21.81 -25.64
C LEU A 10 19.87 20.97 -24.86
N VAL A 11 21.16 21.08 -25.22
CA VAL A 11 22.24 20.42 -24.48
C VAL A 11 22.53 21.21 -23.21
N ILE A 12 22.38 20.56 -22.07
CA ILE A 12 22.50 21.22 -20.76
C ILE A 12 23.91 21.01 -20.19
N PRO A 13 24.65 22.08 -19.84
CA PRO A 13 25.92 21.95 -19.14
C PRO A 13 25.70 21.42 -17.72
N ARG A 14 26.68 20.70 -17.18
CA ARG A 14 26.56 20.02 -15.87
C ARG A 14 26.15 20.96 -14.73
N THR A 15 26.56 22.22 -14.78
CA THR A 15 26.24 23.24 -13.79
C THR A 15 24.76 23.58 -13.70
N LEU A 16 24.00 23.35 -14.78
CA LEU A 16 22.57 23.66 -14.86
C LEU A 16 21.66 22.44 -14.66
N VAL A 17 22.21 21.22 -14.64
CA VAL A 17 21.44 19.98 -14.46
C VAL A 17 20.57 20.04 -13.21
N SER A 18 21.11 20.50 -12.08
CA SER A 18 20.35 20.62 -10.82
C SER A 18 19.16 21.56 -10.93
N LYS A 19 19.30 22.68 -11.66
CA LYS A 19 18.20 23.65 -11.87
C LYS A 19 17.11 23.05 -12.76
N VAL A 20 17.49 22.31 -13.79
CA VAL A 20 16.54 21.59 -14.66
C VAL A 20 15.78 20.54 -13.88
N LEU A 21 16.46 19.75 -13.04
CA LEU A 21 15.81 18.72 -12.22
C LEU A 21 14.85 19.31 -11.20
N LEU A 22 15.23 20.41 -10.53
CA LEU A 22 14.35 21.17 -9.64
C LEU A 22 13.09 21.62 -10.39
N ALA A 23 13.23 22.23 -11.56
CA ALA A 23 12.11 22.70 -12.36
C ALA A 23 11.24 21.56 -12.91
N MET A 24 11.79 20.38 -13.19
CA MET A 24 11.07 19.27 -13.80
C MET A 24 10.53 18.24 -12.79
N HIS A 25 10.97 18.29 -11.53
CA HIS A 25 10.51 17.41 -10.45
C HIS A 25 9.69 18.15 -9.39
N ASP A 26 10.17 19.28 -8.86
CA ASP A 26 9.62 19.90 -7.65
C ASP A 26 8.48 20.86 -7.97
N CYS A 27 8.57 21.58 -9.08
CA CYS A 27 7.53 22.54 -9.47
C CYS A 27 6.18 21.84 -9.69
N ILE A 28 5.12 22.38 -9.09
CA ILE A 28 3.80 21.75 -9.07
C ILE A 28 3.18 21.62 -10.47
N PHE A 29 3.47 22.58 -11.36
CA PHE A 29 2.91 22.65 -12.71
C PHE A 29 3.61 21.71 -13.70
N SER A 30 4.90 21.45 -13.49
CA SER A 30 5.73 20.68 -14.43
C SER A 30 6.11 19.30 -13.90
N GLY A 31 6.38 19.16 -12.60
CA GLY A 31 6.97 17.97 -12.00
C GLY A 31 6.09 17.29 -10.96
N GLY A 32 5.53 18.06 -10.02
CA GLY A 32 4.60 17.59 -8.99
C GLY A 32 5.11 16.39 -8.18
N HIS A 33 6.41 16.29 -7.93
CA HIS A 33 7.07 15.16 -7.25
C HIS A 33 6.73 13.78 -7.85
N LEU A 34 6.48 13.73 -9.16
CA LEU A 34 6.19 12.48 -9.85
C LEU A 34 7.41 11.53 -9.83
N GLY A 35 7.14 10.23 -9.97
CA GLY A 35 8.18 9.21 -9.93
C GLY A 35 9.17 9.28 -11.11
N ILE A 36 10.29 8.57 -10.94
CA ILE A 36 11.46 8.54 -11.85
C ILE A 36 11.07 8.49 -13.33
N ARG A 37 10.20 7.54 -13.72
CA ARG A 37 9.79 7.37 -15.12
C ARG A 37 9.17 8.65 -15.69
N LYS A 38 8.22 9.26 -14.99
CA LYS A 38 7.51 10.46 -15.47
C LYS A 38 8.45 11.67 -15.54
N THR A 39 9.32 11.84 -14.55
CA THR A 39 10.34 12.90 -14.57
C THR A 39 11.34 12.70 -15.71
N PHE A 40 11.80 11.47 -15.95
CA PHE A 40 12.72 11.15 -17.04
C PHE A 40 12.12 11.45 -18.41
N GLU A 41 10.88 10.99 -18.65
CA GLU A 41 10.15 11.24 -19.89
C GLU A 41 10.00 12.74 -20.17
N ARG A 42 9.69 13.52 -19.15
CA ARG A 42 9.53 14.97 -19.29
C ARG A 42 10.86 15.67 -19.59
N VAL A 43 11.93 15.27 -18.92
CA VAL A 43 13.27 15.85 -19.13
C VAL A 43 13.77 15.55 -20.55
N ARG A 44 13.68 14.29 -21.01
CA ARG A 44 14.23 13.88 -22.32
C ARG A 44 13.50 14.49 -23.52
N GLN A 45 12.28 15.00 -23.34
CA GLN A 45 11.53 15.69 -24.39
C GLN A 45 12.05 17.10 -24.69
N ARG A 46 12.81 17.72 -23.78
CA ARG A 46 13.23 19.13 -23.88
C ARG A 46 14.74 19.33 -23.80
N PHE A 47 15.42 18.42 -23.12
CA PHE A 47 16.83 18.57 -22.76
C PHE A 47 17.63 17.31 -23.07
N TYR A 48 18.91 17.52 -23.33
CA TYR A 48 19.88 16.44 -23.51
C TYR A 48 21.13 16.65 -22.65
N TRP A 49 21.58 15.58 -21.99
CA TRP A 49 22.94 15.42 -21.49
C TRP A 49 23.24 13.93 -21.33
N ARG A 50 24.53 13.58 -21.19
CA ARG A 50 24.98 12.17 -21.27
C ARG A 50 24.37 11.25 -20.20
N THR A 51 23.96 11.77 -19.05
CA THR A 51 23.60 11.00 -17.85
C THR A 51 22.19 11.24 -17.34
N ILE A 52 21.25 11.70 -18.19
CA ILE A 52 19.88 12.08 -17.80
C ILE A 52 19.24 11.06 -16.85
N LEU A 53 19.17 9.78 -17.25
CA LEU A 53 18.48 8.77 -16.46
C LEU A 53 19.12 8.59 -15.07
N LYS A 54 20.46 8.60 -15.00
CA LYS A 54 21.21 8.45 -13.74
C LYS A 54 20.96 9.63 -12.81
N ASP A 55 21.00 10.85 -13.35
CA ASP A 55 20.83 12.08 -12.58
C ASP A 55 19.38 12.24 -12.11
N VAL A 56 18.39 11.97 -12.97
CA VAL A 56 16.95 11.94 -12.60
C VAL A 56 16.70 10.90 -11.51
N THR A 57 17.22 9.68 -11.68
CA THR A 57 17.02 8.60 -10.71
C THR A 57 17.59 8.99 -9.35
N ARG A 58 18.82 9.50 -9.32
CA ARG A 58 19.46 9.97 -8.10
C ARG A 58 18.62 11.05 -7.44
N TYR A 59 18.24 12.09 -8.19
CA TYR A 59 17.49 13.24 -7.69
C TYR A 59 16.15 12.85 -7.04
N VAL A 60 15.36 12.03 -7.74
CA VAL A 60 14.04 11.59 -7.25
C VAL A 60 14.18 10.67 -6.02
N ILE A 61 15.18 9.79 -5.98
CA ILE A 61 15.42 8.90 -4.83
C ILE A 61 15.86 9.68 -3.59
N THR A 62 16.65 10.75 -3.76
CA THR A 62 17.14 11.60 -2.67
C THR A 62 16.19 12.74 -2.29
N CYS A 63 15.07 12.91 -2.99
CA CYS A 63 14.10 13.97 -2.70
C CYS A 63 13.45 13.77 -1.32
N PRO A 64 13.59 14.71 -0.37
CA PRO A 64 13.05 14.56 0.99
C PRO A 64 11.52 14.48 1.02
N VAL A 65 10.83 15.21 0.13
CA VAL A 65 9.36 15.18 0.01
C VAL A 65 8.89 13.80 -0.44
N CYS A 66 9.50 13.28 -1.52
CA CYS A 66 9.17 11.94 -2.00
C CYS A 66 9.49 10.85 -0.97
N GLN A 67 10.59 10.97 -0.22
CA GLN A 67 10.94 9.99 0.81
C GLN A 67 9.96 9.95 1.98
N LYS A 68 9.38 11.10 2.37
CA LYS A 68 8.37 11.19 3.43
C LYS A 68 7.00 10.70 2.99
N CYS A 69 6.59 11.05 1.77
CA CYS A 69 5.23 10.73 1.28
C CYS A 69 5.11 9.32 0.70
N LYS A 70 6.20 8.72 0.20
CA LYS A 70 6.15 7.44 -0.48
C LYS A 70 6.25 6.30 0.52
N THR A 71 5.15 5.59 0.74
CA THR A 71 5.15 4.33 1.48
C THR A 71 6.10 3.35 0.80
N ARG A 72 7.20 3.00 1.47
CA ARG A 72 8.04 1.90 1.02
C ARG A 72 7.19 0.64 1.10
N LYS A 73 6.96 -0.03 -0.03
CA LYS A 73 6.46 -1.41 -0.02
C LYS A 73 7.55 -2.25 0.64
N GLN A 74 7.47 -2.40 1.95
CA GLN A 74 8.19 -3.47 2.61
C GLN A 74 7.54 -4.77 2.12
N ASN A 75 8.37 -5.74 1.75
CA ASN A 75 7.84 -7.08 1.55
C ASN A 75 7.25 -7.51 2.90
N ALA A 76 5.92 -7.63 2.97
CA ALA A 76 5.29 -8.23 4.12
C ALA A 76 5.97 -9.58 4.36
N GLY A 77 6.33 -9.88 5.61
CA GLY A 77 6.91 -11.18 5.95
C GLY A 77 6.01 -12.33 5.48
N LYS A 78 6.54 -13.55 5.47
CA LYS A 78 5.73 -14.74 5.17
C LYS A 78 4.56 -14.79 6.17
N LEU A 79 3.35 -15.06 5.67
CA LEU A 79 2.19 -15.31 6.52
C LEU A 79 2.49 -16.51 7.41
N MET A 80 2.31 -16.35 8.72
CA MET A 80 2.47 -17.43 9.69
C MET A 80 1.08 -18.04 9.96
N PRO A 81 0.84 -19.31 9.58
CA PRO A 81 -0.44 -19.93 9.83
C PRO A 81 -0.69 -20.10 11.35
N ILE A 82 -1.94 -19.92 11.77
CA ILE A 82 -2.37 -20.19 13.14
C ILE A 82 -2.31 -21.71 13.36
N LYS A 83 -1.50 -22.16 14.32
CA LYS A 83 -1.46 -23.57 14.72
C LYS A 83 -2.77 -23.93 15.38
N THR A 84 -3.51 -24.87 14.80
CA THR A 84 -4.72 -25.45 15.38
C THR A 84 -4.38 -26.72 16.15
N GLY A 85 -5.05 -26.99 17.26
CA GLY A 85 -4.90 -28.25 17.96
C GLY A 85 -5.62 -29.42 17.27
N ASP A 86 -5.30 -30.63 17.71
CA ASP A 86 -5.79 -31.89 17.12
C ASP A 86 -7.26 -32.20 17.44
N ARG A 87 -7.86 -31.43 18.36
CA ARG A 87 -9.25 -31.60 18.79
C ARG A 87 -10.12 -30.44 18.34
N PRO A 88 -11.39 -30.67 18.03
CA PRO A 88 -12.36 -29.59 17.86
C PRO A 88 -12.31 -28.65 19.06
N PHE A 89 -12.55 -27.36 18.80
CA PHE A 89 -12.60 -26.31 19.80
C PHE A 89 -11.29 -26.04 20.58
N SER A 90 -10.19 -26.68 20.19
CA SER A 90 -8.84 -26.34 20.70
C SER A 90 -8.37 -24.94 20.31
N THR A 91 -8.88 -24.40 19.20
CA THR A 91 -8.59 -23.03 18.76
C THR A 91 -9.82 -22.44 18.09
N VAL A 92 -10.19 -21.24 18.52
CA VAL A 92 -11.40 -20.54 18.07
C VAL A 92 -11.01 -19.15 17.61
N GLY A 93 -11.48 -18.78 16.41
CA GLY A 93 -11.46 -17.42 15.92
C GLY A 93 -12.78 -16.77 16.24
N LEU A 94 -12.75 -15.61 16.91
CA LEU A 94 -13.95 -14.80 17.13
C LEU A 94 -13.76 -13.48 16.40
N ASP A 95 -14.73 -13.13 15.57
CA ASP A 95 -14.74 -11.87 14.84
C ASP A 95 -16.11 -11.20 14.92
N ILE A 96 -16.09 -9.88 14.90
CA ILE A 96 -17.28 -9.05 15.08
C ILE A 96 -17.43 -8.16 13.88
N ILE A 97 -18.49 -8.42 13.11
CA ILE A 97 -18.82 -7.63 11.94
C ILE A 97 -19.70 -6.45 12.39
N GLY A 98 -19.16 -5.23 12.25
CA GLY A 98 -19.88 -3.98 12.53
C GLY A 98 -20.58 -3.38 11.29
N LEU A 99 -21.25 -2.23 11.47
CA LEU A 99 -21.86 -1.39 10.42
C LEU A 99 -23.08 -1.97 9.68
N LEU A 100 -23.80 -2.88 10.33
CA LEU A 100 -25.00 -3.49 9.79
C LEU A 100 -26.17 -3.32 10.79
N PRO A 101 -27.44 -3.22 10.34
CA PRO A 101 -28.58 -3.05 11.23
C PRO A 101 -28.77 -4.27 12.12
N THR A 102 -28.36 -4.20 13.39
CA THR A 102 -28.47 -5.28 14.40
C THR A 102 -28.16 -6.67 13.83
N THR A 103 -26.91 -6.93 13.43
CA THR A 103 -26.54 -8.22 12.82
C THR A 103 -25.50 -9.01 13.60
N ARG A 104 -25.29 -10.22 13.08
CA ARG A 104 -24.70 -11.41 13.66
C ARG A 104 -23.21 -11.25 14.00
N LYS A 105 -22.83 -11.64 15.22
CA LYS A 105 -21.46 -11.95 15.67
C LYS A 105 -21.11 -13.35 15.19
N ILE A 106 -19.86 -13.64 14.83
CA ILE A 106 -19.45 -14.96 14.29
C ILE A 106 -18.27 -15.49 15.11
N ALA A 107 -18.39 -16.69 15.66
CA ALA A 107 -17.24 -17.49 16.09
C ALA A 107 -17.09 -18.71 15.19
N ILE A 108 -15.84 -19.00 14.83
CA ILE A 108 -15.47 -20.13 13.98
C ILE A 108 -14.44 -20.95 14.71
N CYS A 109 -14.70 -22.25 14.87
CA CYS A 109 -13.67 -23.18 15.27
C CYS A 109 -12.69 -23.41 14.11
N TYR A 110 -11.41 -23.17 14.32
CA TYR A 110 -10.44 -23.32 13.23
C TYR A 110 -10.16 -24.78 12.85
N SER A 111 -10.27 -25.70 13.82
CA SER A 111 -10.01 -27.14 13.62
C SER A 111 -11.14 -27.79 12.81
N SER A 112 -12.41 -27.57 13.19
CA SER A 112 -13.57 -28.16 12.50
C SER A 112 -14.18 -27.29 11.40
N LYS A 113 -13.77 -26.02 11.29
CA LYS A 113 -14.42 -24.98 10.47
C LYS A 113 -15.90 -24.74 10.80
N TYR A 114 -16.36 -25.22 11.96
CA TYR A 114 -17.72 -25.01 12.44
C TYR A 114 -17.93 -23.56 12.87
N ALA A 115 -19.01 -22.93 12.39
CA ALA A 115 -19.30 -21.52 12.64
C ALA A 115 -20.62 -21.35 13.41
N ILE A 116 -20.57 -20.60 14.51
CA ILE A 116 -21.72 -20.20 15.34
C ILE A 116 -21.90 -18.69 15.21
N THR A 117 -23.13 -18.23 14.98
CA THR A 117 -23.39 -16.79 14.85
C THR A 117 -24.57 -16.29 15.69
N ARG A 118 -24.41 -15.16 16.39
CA ARG A 118 -25.47 -14.52 17.20
C ARG A 118 -25.57 -13.02 16.96
N ALA A 119 -26.73 -12.52 16.56
CA ALA A 119 -26.96 -11.08 16.48
C ALA A 119 -27.08 -10.46 17.87
N VAL A 120 -26.37 -9.36 18.11
CA VAL A 120 -26.46 -8.62 19.38
C VAL A 120 -26.49 -7.13 19.10
N LYS A 121 -27.26 -6.41 19.92
CA LYS A 121 -27.42 -4.95 19.81
C LYS A 121 -26.14 -4.19 20.14
N ASN A 122 -25.40 -4.66 21.14
CA ASN A 122 -24.16 -4.05 21.62
C ASN A 122 -22.97 -5.01 21.51
N VAL A 123 -21.78 -4.43 21.41
CA VAL A 123 -20.51 -5.15 21.40
C VAL A 123 -19.75 -4.83 22.68
N THR A 124 -20.29 -5.28 23.81
CA THR A 124 -19.59 -5.22 25.10
C THR A 124 -18.87 -6.54 25.39
N ALA A 125 -17.89 -6.51 26.28
CA ALA A 125 -17.24 -7.72 26.78
C ALA A 125 -18.25 -8.69 27.40
N TYR A 126 -19.27 -8.16 28.09
CA TYR A 126 -20.37 -8.94 28.65
C TYR A 126 -21.16 -9.70 27.57
N ASP A 127 -21.49 -9.04 26.46
CA ASP A 127 -22.21 -9.66 25.35
C ASP A 127 -21.40 -10.75 24.63
N VAL A 128 -20.08 -10.62 24.61
CA VAL A 128 -19.17 -11.63 24.03
C VAL A 128 -19.01 -12.80 25.01
N ALA A 129 -18.86 -12.55 26.30
CA ALA A 129 -18.80 -13.58 27.33
C ALA A 129 -20.07 -14.44 27.34
N ASN A 130 -21.25 -13.80 27.32
CA ASN A 130 -22.52 -14.52 27.22
C ASN A 130 -22.68 -15.31 25.92
N PHE A 131 -21.99 -14.94 24.84
CA PHE A 131 -22.04 -15.70 23.59
C PHE A 131 -21.22 -16.99 23.75
N LEU A 132 -20.02 -16.86 24.32
CA LEU A 132 -19.14 -17.99 24.59
C LEU A 132 -19.73 -18.96 25.64
N LEU A 133 -20.44 -18.46 26.64
CA LEU A 133 -20.98 -19.27 27.73
C LEU A 133 -22.34 -19.92 27.47
N TYR A 134 -23.11 -19.44 26.49
CA TYR A 134 -24.46 -19.96 26.26
C TYR A 134 -24.66 -20.50 24.85
N ASP A 135 -24.07 -19.90 23.83
CA ASP A 135 -24.22 -20.40 22.46
C ASP A 135 -23.08 -21.34 22.08
N TYR A 136 -21.88 -21.09 22.61
CA TYR A 136 -20.70 -21.86 22.23
C TYR A 136 -20.49 -23.11 23.10
N SER A 137 -20.68 -23.03 24.43
CA SER A 137 -20.48 -24.16 25.35
C SER A 137 -21.64 -25.16 25.41
N THR A 138 -22.70 -24.93 24.64
CA THR A 138 -23.85 -25.86 24.54
C THR A 138 -23.55 -27.02 23.57
N TYR A 139 -22.35 -27.04 22.99
CA TYR A 139 -21.83 -28.05 22.05
C TYR A 139 -20.46 -28.57 22.51
#